data_AF-A0A519SHS7-F1
#
_entry.id   AF-A0A519SHS7-F1
#
_cell.length_a   1.000
_cell.length_b   1.000
_cell.length_c   1.000
_cell.angle_alpha   90.00
_cell.angle_beta   90.00
_cell.angle_gamma   90.00
#
_symmetry.space_group_name_H-M   'P 1'
#
loop_
_entity.id
_entity.type
_entity.pdbx_description
1 polymer ?
#
loop_
_entity_poly.entity_id
_entity_poly.type
_entity_poly.pdbx_seq_one_letter_code
_entity_poly.pdbx_strand_id
1 'polypeptide(L)' 'MNHLTKAMLWSRRSIELKPFAGYYDTLAHILYRMGYYEEAISTQQKAIEKAKAENMPTTNFEKELKKIKTKTL' A
#
# COMPACT_ATOMS: atom_id res chain seq x y z
N MET A 1 4.50 -21.76 -2.44
CA MET A 1 4.11 -20.34 -2.61
C MET A 1 2.74 -20.11 -1.99
N ASN A 2 2.63 -19.43 -0.85
CA ASN A 2 1.32 -19.14 -0.23
C ASN A 2 0.57 -18.01 -0.99
N HIS A 3 -0.73 -17.88 -0.77
CA HIS A 3 -1.57 -16.91 -1.48
C HIS A 3 -1.12 -15.46 -1.29
N LEU A 4 -0.65 -15.09 -0.10
CA LEU A 4 -0.13 -13.74 0.17
C LEU A 4 1.12 -13.41 -0.65
N THR A 5 2.03 -14.37 -0.81
CA THR A 5 3.23 -14.17 -1.63
C THR A 5 2.86 -13.95 -3.10
N LYS A 6 1.89 -14.71 -3.62
CA LYS A 6 1.37 -14.49 -4.99
C LYS A 6 0.72 -13.11 -5.12
N ALA A 7 -0.10 -12.71 -4.14
CA ALA A 7 -0.75 -11.40 -4.13
C ALA A 7 0.27 -10.25 -4.13
N MET A 8 1.33 -10.37 -3.32
CA MET A 8 2.41 -9.38 -3.26
C MET A 8 3.09 -9.23 -4.63
N LEU A 9 3.42 -10.34 -5.30
CA LEU A 9 4.06 -10.30 -6.63
C LEU A 9 3.17 -9.62 -7.67
N TRP A 10 1.88 -9.98 -7.71
CA TRP A 10 0.94 -9.34 -8.65
C TRP A 10 0.73 -7.87 -8.34
N SER A 11 0.65 -7.49 -7.07
CA SER A 11 0.52 -6.09 -6.66
C SER A 11 1.74 -5.25 -7.04
N ARG A 12 2.96 -5.79 -6.88
CA ARG A 12 4.19 -5.15 -7.40
C ARG A 12 4.15 -5.01 -8.92
N ARG A 13 3.74 -6.05 -9.63
CA ARG A 13 3.62 -6.00 -11.09
C ARG A 13 2.62 -4.95 -11.57
N SER A 14 1.51 -4.75 -10.86
CA SER A 14 0.54 -3.68 -11.18
C SER A 14 1.17 -2.29 -11.08
N ILE A 15 2.01 -2.05 -10.06
CA ILE A 15 2.74 -0.78 -9.89
C ILE A 15 3.76 -0.55 -11.02
N GLU A 16 4.48 -1.58 -11.43
CA GLU A 16 5.42 -1.52 -12.56
C GLU A 16 4.71 -1.14 -13.87
N LEU A 17 3.51 -1.68 -14.09
CA LEU A 17 2.72 -1.38 -15.29
C LEU A 17 2.12 0.04 -15.22
N LYS A 18 1.54 0.42 -14.08
CA LYS A 18 0.97 1.74 -13.83
C LYS A 18 1.09 2.12 -12.35
N PRO A 19 1.80 3.17 -11.97
CA PRO A 19 2.08 3.46 -10.56
C PRO A 19 0.97 4.27 -9.87
N PHE A 20 -0.28 3.82 -9.93
CA PHE A 20 -1.41 4.51 -9.31
C PHE A 20 -1.40 4.40 -7.78
N ALA A 21 -1.88 5.44 -7.10
CA ALA A 21 -1.95 5.50 -5.64
C ALA A 21 -2.61 4.25 -5.01
N GLY A 22 -3.74 3.81 -5.57
CA GLY A 22 -4.47 2.62 -5.08
C GLY A 22 -3.69 1.31 -5.17
N TYR A 23 -2.70 1.20 -6.07
CA TYR A 23 -1.88 -0.02 -6.16
C TYR A 23 -0.80 -0.06 -5.08
N TYR A 24 -0.25 1.09 -4.71
CA TYR A 24 0.61 1.19 -3.53
C TYR A 24 -0.17 0.88 -2.25
N ASP A 25 -1.40 1.39 -2.11
CA ASP A 25 -2.28 1.08 -0.97
C ASP A 25 -2.57 -0.42 -0.85
N THR A 26 -2.92 -1.07 -1.97
CA THR A 26 -3.10 -2.52 -2.02
C THR A 26 -1.84 -3.28 -1.58
N LEU A 27 -0.67 -2.87 -2.06
CA LEU A 27 0.59 -3.51 -1.68
C LEU A 27 0.88 -3.32 -0.19
N ALA A 28 0.62 -2.15 0.38
CA ALA A 28 0.80 -1.88 1.80
C ALA A 28 -0.06 -2.80 2.67
N HIS A 29 -1.33 -3.02 2.30
CA HIS A 29 -2.22 -3.94 2.99
C HIS A 29 -1.69 -5.38 2.93
N ILE A 30 -1.19 -5.83 1.77
CA ILE A 30 -0.61 -7.18 1.64
C ILE A 30 0.64 -7.32 2.51
N LEU A 31 1.55 -6.34 2.49
CA LEU A 31 2.76 -6.35 3.32
C LEU A 31 2.43 -6.38 4.81
N TYR A 32 1.43 -5.60 5.24
CA TYR A 32 0.93 -5.62 6.61
C TYR A 32 0.42 -7.02 7.01
N ARG A 33 -0.37 -7.66 6.14
CA ARG A 33 -0.89 -9.03 6.37
C ARG A 33 0.21 -10.09 6.41
N MET A 34 1.36 -9.81 5.83
CA MET A 34 2.55 -10.67 5.88
C MET A 34 3.47 -10.35 7.08
N GLY A 35 3.18 -9.31 7.88
CA GLY A 35 3.97 -8.89 9.03
C GLY A 35 5.13 -7.93 8.70
N TYR A 36 5.27 -7.49 7.45
CA TYR A 36 6.28 -6.53 7.01
C TYR A 36 5.81 -5.10 7.27
N TYR A 37 5.76 -4.73 8.56
CA TYR A 37 5.10 -3.50 9.00
C TYR A 37 5.80 -2.22 8.52
N GLU A 38 7.12 -2.17 8.55
CA GLU A 38 7.89 -1.00 8.10
C GLU A 38 7.73 -0.78 6.60
N GLU A 39 7.79 -1.85 5.81
CA GLU A 39 7.56 -1.80 4.37
C GLU A 39 6.11 -1.43 4.05
N ALA A 40 5.14 -1.90 4.84
CA ALA A 40 3.74 -1.50 4.70
C ALA A 40 3.57 0.02 4.92
N ILE A 41 4.16 0.56 5.98
CA ILE A 41 4.14 2.01 6.29
C ILE A 41 4.76 2.81 5.15
N SER A 42 5.96 2.43 4.70
CA SER A 42 6.65 3.10 3.60
C SER A 42 5.84 3.04 2.30
N THR A 43 5.23 1.90 2.01
CA THR A 43 4.42 1.72 0.79
C THR A 43 3.14 2.54 0.84
N GLN A 44 2.47 2.60 2.00
CA GLN A 44 1.29 3.44 2.17
C GLN A 44 1.62 4.94 2.05
N GLN A 45 2.80 5.35 2.53
CA GLN A 45 3.27 6.73 2.35
C GLN A 45 3.45 7.08 0.86
N LYS A 46 3.92 6.14 0.04
CA LYS A 46 3.99 6.30 -1.42
C LYS A 46 2.60 6.41 -2.05
N ALA A 47 1.59 5.70 -1.54
CA ALA A 47 0.20 5.87 -2.00
C ALA A 47 -0.27 7.32 -1.82
N ILE A 48 0.00 7.91 -0.64
CA ILE A 48 -0.31 9.32 -0.35
C ILE A 48 0.45 10.27 -1.28
N GLU A 49 1.75 10.05 -1.49
CA GLU A 49 2.57 10.88 -2.38
C GLU A 49 2.05 10.85 -3.84
N LYS A 50 1.65 9.67 -4.33
CA LYS A 50 1.06 9.54 -5.67
C LYS A 50 -0.31 10.19 -5.78
N ALA A 51 -1.17 10.02 -4.78
CA ALA A 51 -2.46 10.71 -4.76
C ALA A 51 -2.29 12.24 -4.79
N LYS A 52 -1.35 12.78 -4.01
CA LYS A 52 -1.03 14.22 -4.05
C LYS A 52 -0.56 14.68 -5.42
N ALA A 53 0.36 13.94 -6.04
CA ALA A 53 0.87 14.27 -7.38
C ALA A 53 -0.22 14.24 -8.46
N GLU A 54 -1.24 13.40 -8.29
CA GLU A 54 -2.39 13.26 -9.18
C GLU A 54 -3.55 14.22 -8.83
N ASN A 55 -3.39 15.11 -7.83
CA ASN A 55 -4.45 15.97 -7.27
C ASN A 55 -5.69 15.19 -6.78
N MET A 56 -5.48 13.96 -6.31
CA MET A 56 -6.52 13.09 -5.77
C MET A 56 -6.62 13.23 -4.24
N PRO A 57 -7.80 13.01 -3.64
CA PRO A 57 -7.96 13.04 -2.18
C PRO A 57 -7.08 12.01 -1.47
N THR A 58 -6.39 12.41 -0.40
CA THR A 58 -5.49 11.54 0.39
C THR A 58 -6.12 10.98 1.65
N THR A 59 -7.31 11.46 2.04
CA THR A 59 -7.95 11.19 3.34
C THR A 59 -8.05 9.70 3.65
N ASN A 60 -8.40 8.87 2.67
CA ASN A 60 -8.49 7.43 2.87
C ASN A 60 -7.11 6.79 3.07
N PHE A 61 -6.12 7.17 2.26
CA PHE A 61 -4.76 6.63 2.37
C PHE A 61 -4.11 7.00 3.71
N GLU A 62 -4.37 8.20 4.23
CA GLU A 62 -3.91 8.65 5.55
C GLU A 62 -4.60 7.89 6.70
N LYS A 63 -5.90 7.59 6.55
CA LYS A 63 -6.65 6.76 7.50
C LYS A 63 -6.08 5.34 7.57
N GLU A 64 -5.81 4.71 6.43
CA GLU A 64 -5.21 3.37 6.38
C GLU A 64 -3.76 3.40 6.92
N LEU A 65 -2.97 4.43 6.62
CA LEU A 65 -1.64 4.63 7.22
C LEU A 65 -1.70 4.67 8.75
N LYS A 66 -2.69 5.36 9.32
CA LYS A 66 -2.88 5.40 10.78
C LYS A 66 -3.14 3.99 11.32
N LYS A 67 -4.02 3.22 10.70
CA LYS A 67 -4.32 1.84 11.13
C LYS A 67 -3.11 0.91 11.03
N ILE A 68 -2.32 1.02 9.96
CA ILE A 68 -1.07 0.25 9.79
C ILE A 68 -0.11 0.57 10.95
N LYS A 69 0.12 1.86 11.24
CA LYS A 69 1.00 2.31 12.33
C LYS A 69 0.52 1.84 13.71
N THR A 70 -0.80 1.83 13.94
CA THR A 70 -1.39 1.36 15.21
C THR A 70 -1.61 -0.16 15.25
N LYS A 71 -1.26 -0.89 14.18
CA LYS A 71 -1.50 -2.33 14.03
C LYS A 71 -2.96 -2.73 14.26
N THR A 72 -3.87 -1.90 13.76
CA THR A 72 -5.33 -2.12 13.79
C THR A 72 -5.92 -2.23 12.40
N LEU A 73 -5.07 -2.48 11.38
CA LEU A 73 -5.51 -2.75 10.02
C LEU A 73 -6.03 -4.19 9.90
#